data_AF-A0A968WJB7-F1
#
_entry.id   AF-A0A968WJB7-F1
#
_cell.length_a   1.000
_cell.length_b   1.000
_cell.length_c   1.000
_cell.angle_alpha   90.00
_cell.angle_beta   90.00
_cell.angle_gamma   90.00
#
_symmetry.space_group_name_H-M   'P 1'
#
loop_
_entity.id
_entity.type
_entity.pdbx_description
1 polymer ?
#
loop_
_entity_poly.entity_id
_entity_poly.type
_entity_poly.pdbx_seq_one_letter_code
_entity_poly.pdbx_strand_id
1 'polypeptide(L)'
;MNELRTTIRIDESDAKIQHSDIVLTVGSCFAASMGNIFSLNKFDTLVNPFGTLYSPLAIHHALDTAVRTVPPTADGFVNRNDAWYHYDYHSSLSALDRDELNLLLQARMGQANGYLRKARWIVITYGTAWVYNRKDNGMPVANCHKVPTDHFEKSLLTQKKNAGII
;
A
#
# COMPACT_ATOMS: atom_id res chain seq x y z
N MET A 1 -8.03 41.53 -15.85
CA MET A 1 -7.16 40.33 -15.87
C MET A 1 -7.96 39.24 -15.17
N ASN A 2 -8.46 38.24 -15.89
CA ASN A 2 -9.25 37.18 -15.26
C ASN A 2 -8.30 36.16 -14.63
N GLU A 3 -8.42 35.93 -13.32
CA GLU A 3 -7.69 34.86 -12.64
C GLU A 3 -8.19 33.49 -13.13
N LEU A 4 -7.29 32.70 -13.73
CA LEU A 4 -7.57 31.33 -14.22
C LEU A 4 -7.30 30.26 -13.14
N ARG A 5 -7.33 30.64 -11.85
CA ARG A 5 -7.07 29.73 -10.74
C ARG A 5 -8.20 29.78 -9.73
N THR A 6 -8.70 28.62 -9.33
CA THR A 6 -9.57 28.49 -8.17
C THR A 6 -8.71 28.59 -6.91
N THR A 7 -8.77 29.73 -6.22
CA THR A 7 -8.12 29.90 -4.92
C THR A 7 -8.98 29.24 -3.85
N ILE A 8 -8.53 28.10 -3.36
CA ILE A 8 -9.15 27.40 -2.23
C ILE A 8 -8.49 27.92 -0.95
N ARG A 9 -9.28 28.52 -0.05
CA ARG A 9 -8.84 28.81 1.31
C ARG A 9 -9.14 27.57 2.15
N ILE A 10 -8.11 27.00 2.74
CA ILE A 10 -8.21 25.84 3.62
C ILE A 10 -8.00 26.38 5.03
N ASP A 11 -9.02 26.25 5.88
CA ASP A 11 -8.89 26.61 7.28
C ASP A 11 -7.90 25.69 7.97
N GLU A 12 -7.23 26.24 8.97
CA GLU A 12 -6.24 25.50 9.72
C GLU A 12 -6.91 24.38 10.53
N SER A 13 -6.40 23.15 10.44
CA SER A 13 -6.95 22.05 11.26
C SER A 13 -6.64 22.26 12.74
N ASP A 14 -7.65 22.08 13.60
CA ASP A 14 -7.51 22.09 15.06
C ASP A 14 -6.58 20.98 15.57
N ALA A 15 -6.50 19.87 14.84
CA ALA A 15 -5.64 18.74 15.18
C ALA A 15 -4.31 18.83 14.43
N LYS A 16 -3.23 18.98 15.17
CA LYS A 16 -1.86 19.05 14.64
C LYS A 16 -1.13 17.75 14.81
N ILE A 17 -0.31 17.41 13.83
CA ILE A 17 0.67 16.33 13.95
C ILE A 17 1.80 16.85 14.85
N GLN A 18 1.96 16.24 16.02
CA GLN A 18 3.00 16.57 16.99
C GLN A 18 4.21 15.67 16.78
N HIS A 19 5.40 16.13 17.19
CA HIS A 19 6.63 15.33 17.08
C HIS A 19 6.57 14.03 17.91
N SER A 20 5.73 13.98 18.95
CA SER A 20 5.47 12.77 19.74
C SER A 20 4.51 11.78 19.06
N ASP A 21 3.85 12.19 17.98
CA ASP A 21 2.88 11.34 17.31
C ASP A 21 3.58 10.29 16.44
N ILE A 22 3.02 9.08 16.45
CA ILE A 22 3.42 8.02 15.52
C ILE A 22 2.59 8.15 14.25
N VAL A 23 3.27 8.19 13.11
CA VAL A 23 2.68 8.34 11.79
C VAL A 23 2.92 7.07 10.96
N LEU A 24 1.87 6.56 10.34
CA LEU A 24 1.97 5.51 9.33
C LEU A 24 1.54 6.07 7.99
N THR A 25 2.38 5.97 6.95
CA THR A 25 1.98 6.32 5.58
C THR A 25 1.86 5.07 4.72
N VAL A 26 0.77 4.96 3.95
CA VAL A 26 0.50 3.83 3.07
C VAL A 26 -0.11 4.31 1.75
N GLY A 27 0.40 3.81 0.63
CA GLY A 27 -0.21 3.97 -0.68
C GLY A 27 0.78 4.39 -1.75
N SER A 28 0.37 5.35 -2.58
CA SER A 28 1.09 5.76 -3.78
C SER A 28 2.45 6.40 -3.46
N CYS A 29 3.19 6.79 -4.51
CA CYS A 29 4.44 7.53 -4.35
C CYS A 29 4.27 8.83 -3.55
N PHE A 30 3.06 9.39 -3.50
CA PHE A 30 2.77 10.55 -2.66
C PHE A 30 2.84 10.21 -1.17
N ALA A 31 2.26 9.09 -0.71
CA ALA A 31 2.41 8.61 0.66
C ALA A 31 3.88 8.33 1.03
N ALA A 32 4.67 7.79 0.10
CA ALA A 32 6.11 7.59 0.31
C ALA A 32 6.83 8.94 0.51
N SER A 33 6.60 9.90 -0.38
CA SER A 33 7.22 11.23 -0.30
C SER A 33 6.85 11.95 1.00
N MET A 34 5.57 11.93 1.38
CA MET A 34 5.12 12.53 2.63
C MET A 34 5.71 11.82 3.87
N GLY A 35 5.72 10.49 3.88
CA GLY A 35 6.33 9.70 4.95
C GLY A 35 7.83 9.96 5.11
N ASN A 36 8.54 10.12 3.99
CA ASN A 36 9.97 10.46 4.00
C ASN A 36 10.21 11.87 4.55
N ILE A 37 9.33 12.85 4.26
CA ILE A 37 9.40 14.18 4.87
C ILE A 37 9.25 14.09 6.39
N PHE A 38 8.28 13.33 6.91
CA PHE A 38 8.15 13.10 8.36
C PHE A 38 9.41 12.46 8.96
N SER A 39 9.92 11.41 8.31
CA SER A 39 11.11 10.68 8.76
C SER A 39 12.36 11.56 8.77
N LEU A 40 12.57 12.39 7.74
CA LEU A 40 13.67 13.35 7.67
C LEU A 40 13.61 14.38 8.81
N ASN A 41 12.40 14.77 9.21
CA ASN A 41 12.12 15.68 10.32
C ASN A 41 11.97 14.96 11.68
N LYS A 42 12.44 13.71 11.79
CA LYS A 42 12.59 12.95 13.05
C LYS A 42 11.29 12.55 13.75
N PHE A 43 10.15 12.61 13.07
CA PHE A 43 8.93 11.98 13.55
C PHE A 43 9.07 10.45 13.57
N ASP A 44 8.42 9.79 14.52
CA ASP A 44 8.32 8.32 14.52
C ASP A 44 7.36 7.89 13.40
N THR A 45 7.92 7.45 12.28
CA THR A 45 7.17 7.20 11.05
C THR A 45 7.48 5.84 10.46
N LEU A 46 6.45 5.08 10.12
CA LEU A 46 6.56 3.93 9.22
C LEU A 46 6.06 4.31 7.84
N VAL A 47 6.95 4.20 6.84
CA VAL A 47 6.69 4.63 5.46
C VAL A 47 6.46 3.41 4.57
N ASN A 48 5.28 3.31 3.95
CA ASN A 48 4.90 2.31 2.95
C ASN A 48 5.48 0.90 3.27
N PRO A 49 5.06 0.24 4.36
CA PRO A 49 5.66 -1.04 4.80
C PRO A 49 5.54 -2.16 3.76
N PHE A 50 4.58 -2.04 2.83
CA PHE A 50 4.31 -2.98 1.74
C PHE A 50 4.81 -2.49 0.38
N GLY A 51 5.63 -1.42 0.39
CA GLY A 51 6.02 -0.63 -0.77
C GLY A 51 4.86 0.18 -1.36
N THR A 52 5.07 0.72 -2.56
CA THR A 52 4.11 1.61 -3.21
C THR A 52 2.91 0.84 -3.76
N LEU A 53 1.73 1.14 -3.23
CA LEU A 53 0.46 0.53 -3.64
C LEU A 53 -0.49 1.60 -4.16
N TYR A 54 -1.26 1.33 -5.21
CA TYR A 54 -2.07 2.36 -5.86
C TYR A 54 -3.57 2.16 -5.71
N SER A 55 -4.08 0.93 -5.84
CA SER A 55 -5.52 0.69 -5.79
C SER A 55 -6.01 0.64 -4.33
N PRO A 56 -7.22 1.17 -4.03
CA PRO A 56 -7.81 1.07 -2.69
C PRO A 56 -7.88 -0.38 -2.20
N LEU A 57 -8.24 -1.31 -3.08
CA LEU A 57 -8.36 -2.73 -2.76
C LEU A 57 -7.04 -3.34 -2.28
N ALA A 58 -5.92 -3.06 -2.98
CA ALA A 58 -4.61 -3.55 -2.57
C ALA A 58 -4.16 -2.94 -1.23
N ILE A 59 -4.37 -1.64 -1.05
CA ILE A 59 -4.02 -0.94 0.19
C ILE A 59 -4.82 -1.48 1.37
N HIS A 60 -6.13 -1.64 1.21
CA HIS A 60 -7.01 -2.16 2.26
C HIS A 60 -6.69 -3.61 2.60
N HIS A 61 -6.42 -4.45 1.60
CA HIS A 61 -6.00 -5.83 1.81
C HIS A 61 -4.68 -5.91 2.60
N ALA A 62 -3.67 -5.13 2.21
CA ALA A 62 -2.39 -5.11 2.93
C ALA A 62 -2.54 -4.61 4.38
N LEU A 63 -3.41 -3.63 4.62
CA LEU A 63 -3.73 -3.16 5.97
C LEU A 63 -4.52 -4.18 6.79
N ASP A 64 -5.57 -4.78 6.22
CA ASP A 64 -6.43 -5.75 6.92
C ASP A 64 -5.64 -7.00 7.31
N THR A 65 -4.82 -7.54 6.39
CA THR A 65 -3.94 -8.68 6.69
C THR A 65 -2.91 -8.36 7.76
N ALA A 66 -2.36 -7.13 7.77
CA ALA A 66 -1.48 -6.68 8.83
C ALA A 66 -2.20 -6.57 10.18
N VAL A 67 -3.41 -5.99 10.23
CA VAL A 67 -4.22 -5.88 11.46
C VAL A 67 -4.57 -7.25 12.03
N ARG A 68 -5.03 -8.16 11.16
CA ARG A 68 -5.47 -9.52 11.51
C ARG A 68 -4.32 -10.52 11.67
N THR A 69 -3.09 -10.10 11.37
CA THR A 69 -1.90 -10.96 11.39
C THR A 69 -2.08 -12.23 10.54
N VAL A 70 -2.72 -12.07 9.37
CA VAL A 70 -2.93 -13.18 8.41
C VAL A 70 -1.65 -13.34 7.60
N PRO A 71 -1.04 -14.53 7.50
CA PRO A 71 0.17 -14.72 6.71
C PRO A 71 -0.08 -14.52 5.20
N PRO A 72 0.96 -14.22 4.40
CA PRO A 72 0.84 -14.15 2.95
C PRO A 72 0.28 -15.46 2.36
N THR A 73 -0.60 -15.36 1.38
CA THR A 73 -1.24 -16.56 0.81
C THR A 73 -0.25 -17.33 -0.06
N ALA A 74 -0.26 -18.66 0.05
CA ALA A 74 0.71 -19.50 -0.65
C ALA A 74 0.62 -19.37 -2.18
N ASP A 75 -0.56 -19.08 -2.71
CA ASP A 75 -0.86 -18.87 -4.12
C ASP A 75 -0.45 -17.49 -4.64
N GLY A 76 -0.11 -16.55 -3.75
CA GLY A 76 0.32 -15.21 -4.10
C GLY A 76 1.79 -15.12 -4.55
N PHE A 77 2.60 -16.14 -4.24
CA PHE A 77 4.02 -16.18 -4.59
C PHE A 77 4.24 -16.48 -6.08
N VAL A 78 5.12 -15.69 -6.71
CA VAL A 78 5.50 -15.84 -8.11
C VAL A 78 7.00 -15.66 -8.28
N ASN A 79 7.64 -16.58 -9.01
CA ASN A 79 9.04 -16.45 -9.40
C ASN A 79 9.14 -15.81 -10.80
N ARG A 80 10.02 -14.81 -10.94
CA ARG A 80 10.25 -14.11 -12.21
C ARG A 80 11.67 -13.56 -12.25
N ASN A 81 12.43 -13.94 -13.27
CA ASN A 81 13.85 -13.55 -13.45
C ASN A 81 14.71 -13.86 -12.20
N ASP A 82 14.64 -15.10 -11.71
CA ASP A 82 15.42 -15.58 -10.55
C ASP A 82 15.17 -14.82 -9.24
N ALA A 83 14.02 -14.14 -9.14
CA ALA A 83 13.56 -13.49 -7.92
C ALA A 83 12.11 -13.88 -7.64
N TRP A 84 11.79 -14.03 -6.36
CA TRP A 84 10.46 -14.24 -5.85
C TRP A 84 9.80 -12.91 -5.50
N TYR A 85 8.51 -12.84 -5.84
CA TYR A 85 7.61 -11.75 -5.54
C TYR A 85 6.29 -12.29 -4.98
N HIS A 86 5.46 -11.40 -4.46
CA HIS A 86 4.10 -11.73 -4.04
C HIS A 86 3.12 -10.72 -4.66
N TYR A 87 2.04 -11.21 -5.26
CA TYR A 87 1.09 -10.38 -6.02
C TYR A 87 0.45 -9.24 -5.21
N ASP A 88 0.32 -9.41 -3.89
CA ASP A 88 -0.27 -8.41 -2.99
C ASP A 88 0.66 -7.25 -2.61
N TYR A 89 1.94 -7.31 -2.97
CA TYR A 89 2.95 -6.36 -2.50
C TYR A 89 3.78 -5.76 -3.65
N HIS A 90 4.38 -4.60 -3.40
CA HIS A 90 5.21 -3.91 -4.38
C HIS A 90 6.50 -4.70 -4.69
N SER A 91 7.05 -4.54 -5.90
CA SER A 91 8.26 -5.25 -6.36
C SER A 91 9.54 -4.89 -5.59
N SER A 92 9.50 -3.89 -4.70
CA SER A 92 10.60 -3.64 -3.75
C SER A 92 10.68 -4.68 -2.64
N LEU A 93 9.64 -5.50 -2.48
CA LEU A 93 9.61 -6.65 -1.58
C LEU A 93 9.78 -7.91 -2.44
N SER A 94 11.02 -8.34 -2.54
CA SER A 94 11.44 -9.51 -3.30
C SER A 94 12.61 -10.19 -2.61
N ALA A 95 12.80 -11.48 -2.87
CA ALA A 95 13.97 -12.24 -2.42
C ALA A 95 14.40 -13.24 -3.49
N LEU A 96 15.58 -13.84 -3.35
CA LEU A 96 16.06 -14.89 -4.27
C LEU A 96 15.40 -16.24 -3.97
N ASP A 97 14.98 -16.43 -2.73
CA ASP A 97 14.26 -17.61 -2.28
C ASP A 97 12.82 -17.29 -1.82
N ARG A 98 11.92 -18.27 -1.95
CA ARG A 98 10.51 -18.11 -1.59
C ARG A 98 10.32 -17.97 -0.08
N ASP A 99 11.02 -18.76 0.71
CA ASP A 99 10.90 -18.76 2.16
C ASP A 99 11.53 -17.50 2.74
N GLU A 100 12.63 -17.02 2.15
CA GLU A 100 13.20 -15.70 2.44
C GLU A 100 12.18 -14.58 2.22
N LEU A 101 11.46 -14.59 1.08
CA LEU A 101 10.41 -13.61 0.82
C LEU A 101 9.29 -13.74 1.86
N ASN A 102 8.84 -14.96 2.18
CA ASN A 102 7.79 -15.18 3.17
C ASN A 102 8.18 -14.60 4.55
N LEU A 103 9.42 -14.83 5.00
CA LEU A 103 9.95 -14.26 6.24
C LEU A 103 10.02 -12.73 6.19
N LEU A 104 10.49 -12.16 5.07
CA LEU A 104 10.50 -10.71 4.85
C LEU A 104 9.08 -10.12 4.97
N LEU A 105 8.10 -10.73 4.30
CA LEU A 105 6.72 -10.27 4.32
C LEU A 105 6.12 -10.35 5.72
N GLN A 106 6.31 -11.45 6.43
CA GLN A 106 5.85 -11.58 7.82
C GLN A 106 6.48 -10.55 8.75
N ALA A 107 7.78 -10.26 8.59
CA ALA A 107 8.46 -9.21 9.36
C ALA A 107 7.86 -7.82 9.06
N ARG A 108 7.59 -7.50 7.79
CA ARG A 108 6.91 -6.25 7.40
C ARG A 108 5.50 -6.15 7.96
N MET A 109 4.76 -7.25 7.96
CA MET A 109 3.41 -7.30 8.56
C MET A 109 3.44 -7.11 10.07
N GLY A 110 4.40 -7.72 10.77
CA GLY A 110 4.59 -7.52 12.21
C GLY A 110 4.95 -6.07 12.53
N GLN A 111 5.84 -5.45 11.75
CA GLN A 111 6.17 -4.04 11.88
C GLN A 111 4.93 -3.15 11.65
N ALA A 112 4.20 -3.40 10.57
CA ALA A 112 2.97 -2.66 10.25
C ALA A 112 1.91 -2.83 11.35
N ASN A 113 1.70 -4.04 11.88
CA ASN A 113 0.77 -4.28 12.98
C ASN A 113 1.15 -3.47 14.23
N GLY A 114 2.44 -3.46 14.59
CA GLY A 114 2.96 -2.69 15.72
C GLY A 114 2.68 -1.18 15.59
N TYR A 115 2.90 -0.62 14.39
CA TYR A 115 2.58 0.78 14.11
C TYR A 115 1.08 1.04 14.07
N LEU A 116 0.29 0.17 13.42
CA LEU A 116 -1.17 0.32 13.34
C LEU A 116 -1.84 0.38 14.72
N ARG A 117 -1.30 -0.30 15.72
CA ARG A 117 -1.81 -0.26 17.10
C ARG A 117 -1.49 1.02 17.87
N LYS A 118 -0.45 1.76 17.44
CA LYS A 118 0.09 2.92 18.18
C LYS A 118 -0.04 4.23 17.40
N ALA A 119 -0.23 4.15 16.09
CA ALA A 119 -0.29 5.31 15.20
C ALA A 119 -1.44 6.22 15.61
N ARG A 120 -1.11 7.49 15.82
CA ARG A 120 -2.12 8.54 15.95
C ARG A 120 -2.61 9.00 14.59
N TRP A 121 -1.75 8.90 13.58
CA TRP A 121 -2.04 9.31 12.21
C TRP A 121 -1.76 8.18 11.24
N ILE A 122 -2.74 7.88 10.38
CA ILE A 122 -2.57 7.02 9.21
C ILE A 122 -2.85 7.86 7.98
N VAL A 123 -1.83 8.09 7.16
CA VAL A 123 -1.94 8.83 5.90
C VAL A 123 -2.06 7.83 4.76
N ILE A 124 -3.24 7.81 4.13
CA ILE A 124 -3.52 6.91 3.01
C ILE A 124 -3.66 7.71 1.73
N THR A 125 -2.94 7.32 0.67
CA THR A 125 -3.01 8.01 -0.62
C THR A 125 -3.25 6.99 -1.74
N TYR A 126 -4.45 7.02 -2.33
CA TYR A 126 -4.78 6.18 -3.48
C TYR A 126 -4.19 6.77 -4.78
N GLY A 127 -4.01 5.93 -5.79
CA GLY A 127 -3.42 6.35 -7.07
C GLY A 127 -4.11 5.81 -8.32
N THR A 128 -5.05 4.86 -8.20
CA THR A 128 -5.84 4.40 -9.36
C THR A 128 -7.10 3.64 -8.90
N ALA A 129 -8.16 3.70 -9.71
CA ALA A 129 -9.34 2.82 -9.57
C ALA A 129 -9.23 1.57 -10.46
N TRP A 130 -8.19 1.46 -11.29
CA TRP A 130 -7.95 0.27 -12.10
C TRP A 130 -7.32 -0.84 -11.27
N VAL A 131 -7.89 -2.03 -11.37
CA VAL A 131 -7.35 -3.25 -10.79
C VAL A 131 -7.08 -4.28 -11.88
N TYR A 132 -6.17 -5.19 -11.57
CA TYR A 132 -5.88 -6.35 -12.39
C TYR A 132 -6.24 -7.58 -11.56
N ASN A 133 -7.06 -8.45 -12.11
CA ASN A 133 -7.43 -9.72 -11.47
C ASN A 133 -6.73 -10.83 -12.23
N ARG A 134 -6.20 -11.82 -11.52
CA ARG A 134 -5.64 -12.99 -12.19
C ARG A 134 -6.78 -13.81 -12.80
N LYS A 135 -6.60 -14.29 -14.03
CA LYS A 135 -7.63 -15.06 -14.73
C LYS A 135 -7.79 -16.48 -14.19
N ASP A 136 -6.78 -17.01 -13.51
CA ASP A 136 -6.78 -18.37 -12.97
C ASP A 136 -7.64 -18.52 -11.71
N ASN A 137 -7.70 -17.51 -10.84
CA ASN A 137 -8.46 -17.55 -9.59
C ASN A 137 -9.37 -16.34 -9.34
N GLY A 138 -9.37 -15.35 -10.23
CA GLY A 138 -10.17 -14.12 -10.09
C GLY A 138 -9.69 -13.15 -9.01
N MET A 139 -8.56 -13.44 -8.34
CA MET A 139 -8.07 -12.60 -7.25
C MET A 139 -7.41 -11.32 -7.78
N PRO A 140 -7.69 -10.16 -7.16
CA PRO A 140 -7.01 -8.91 -7.50
C PRO A 140 -5.53 -8.98 -7.13
N VAL A 141 -4.68 -8.31 -7.89
CA VAL A 141 -3.25 -8.16 -7.56
C VAL A 141 -2.91 -6.69 -7.33
N ALA A 142 -1.98 -6.46 -6.42
CA ALA A 142 -1.39 -5.14 -6.21
C ALA A 142 -0.32 -4.82 -7.26
N ASN A 143 0.41 -5.83 -7.71
CA ASN A 143 1.44 -5.71 -8.72
C ASN A 143 1.51 -6.98 -9.59
N CYS A 144 1.56 -6.83 -10.91
CA CYS A 144 1.65 -7.96 -11.84
C CYS A 144 3.07 -8.52 -11.97
N HIS A 145 4.10 -7.87 -11.42
CA HIS A 145 5.52 -8.29 -11.44
C HIS A 145 6.08 -8.60 -12.84
N LYS A 146 5.58 -7.87 -13.85
CA LYS A 146 5.91 -8.06 -15.28
C LYS A 146 5.61 -9.47 -15.80
N VAL A 147 4.70 -10.20 -15.15
CA VAL A 147 4.09 -11.42 -15.68
C VAL A 147 3.26 -11.06 -16.93
N PRO A 148 3.20 -11.93 -17.96
CA PRO A 148 2.46 -11.66 -19.18
C PRO A 148 1.02 -11.16 -18.94
N THR A 149 0.61 -10.13 -19.67
CA THR A 149 -0.66 -9.42 -19.43
C THR A 149 -1.90 -10.27 -19.71
N ASP A 150 -1.78 -11.30 -20.54
CA ASP A 150 -2.82 -12.28 -20.84
C ASP A 150 -3.21 -13.14 -19.63
N HIS A 151 -2.39 -13.19 -18.57
CA HIS A 151 -2.72 -13.80 -17.29
C HIS A 151 -3.69 -12.95 -16.44
N PHE A 152 -3.92 -11.69 -16.83
CA PHE A 152 -4.73 -10.75 -16.04
C PHE A 152 -5.91 -10.19 -16.82
N GLU A 153 -6.98 -9.92 -16.10
CA GLU A 153 -8.12 -9.15 -16.56
C GLU A 153 -8.13 -7.79 -15.87
N LYS A 154 -8.16 -6.72 -16.67
CA LYS A 154 -8.18 -5.35 -16.16
C LYS A 154 -9.62 -4.88 -15.98
N SER A 155 -9.96 -4.39 -14.79
CA SER A 155 -11.29 -3.85 -14.51
C SER A 155 -11.23 -2.55 -13.70
N LEU A 156 -12.27 -1.73 -13.82
CA LEU A 156 -12.41 -0.48 -13.09
C LEU A 156 -13.27 -0.70 -11.85
N LEU A 157 -12.78 -0.29 -10.68
CA LEU A 157 -13.54 -0.35 -9.45
C LEU A 157 -14.72 0.63 -9.46
N THR A 158 -15.85 0.20 -8.89
CA THR A 158 -16.99 1.07 -8.65
C THR A 158 -16.67 2.09 -7.56
N GLN A 159 -17.42 3.19 -7.48
CA GLN A 159 -17.27 4.19 -6.42
C GLN A 159 -17.38 3.58 -5.01
N LYS A 160 -18.32 2.65 -4.81
CA LYS A 160 -18.49 1.94 -3.53
C LYS A 160 -17.24 1.13 -3.17
N LYS A 161 -16.73 0.33 -4.12
CA LYS A 161 -15.51 -0.47 -3.92
C LYS A 161 -14.28 0.41 -3.69
N ASN A 162 -14.17 1.55 -4.37
CA ASN A 162 -13.09 2.52 -4.14
C ASN A 162 -13.16 3.14 -2.73
N ALA A 163 -14.35 3.35 -2.20
CA ALA A 163 -14.55 3.88 -0.85
C ALA A 163 -14.38 2.83 0.25
N GLY A 164 -14.09 1.56 -0.08
CA GLY A 164 -14.03 0.46 0.89
C GLY A 164 -15.42 0.06 1.43
N ILE A 165 -16.49 0.43 0.74
CA ILE A 165 -17.87 0.07 1.08
C ILE A 165 -18.22 -1.21 0.31
N ILE A 166 -18.27 -2.34 1.02
CA ILE A 166 -18.60 -3.68 0.49
C ILE A 166 -20.05 -4.01 0.82
#